data_AF-A0A978VZ37-F1
#
_entry.id   AF-A0A978VZ37-F1
#
_cell.length_a   1.000
_cell.length_b   1.000
_cell.length_c   1.000
_cell.angle_alpha   90.00
_cell.angle_beta   90.00
_cell.angle_gamma   90.00
#
_symmetry.space_group_name_H-M   'P 1'
#
loop_
_entity.id
_entity.type
_entity.pdbx_description
1 polymer ?
#
loop_
_entity_poly.entity_id
_entity_poly.type
_entity_poly.pdbx_seq_one_letter_code
_entity_poly.pdbx_strand_id
1 'polypeptide(L)'
;MANRVRPVVEICKKEEGSQEIYYQLGSILDAISNGNSNGQQYCKVEYRVRNADNTTSMVTEVVAASDIRPQPEPPATAEFSVSQKVNVYKNGGWRVGNVTAKVDQLNYIVRFLGSGNEEMFLRHSLRLHQDWVNGNWI
;
A
#
# COMPACT_ATOMS: atom_id res chain seq x y z
N MET A 1 -31.52 9.90 -3.61
CA MET A 1 -30.61 8.75 -3.65
C MET A 1 -29.33 9.17 -2.94
N ALA A 2 -28.98 8.54 -1.82
CA ALA A 2 -27.75 8.90 -1.10
C ALA A 2 -26.55 8.41 -1.91
N ASN A 3 -25.70 9.34 -2.33
CA ASN A 3 -24.45 9.04 -3.03
C ASN A 3 -23.49 8.42 -1.98
N ARG A 4 -23.54 7.10 -1.81
CA ARG A 4 -22.70 6.39 -0.84
C ARG A 4 -21.26 6.49 -1.33
N VAL A 5 -20.50 7.46 -0.81
CA VAL A 5 -19.06 7.57 -1.02
C VAL A 5 -18.44 6.25 -0.56
N ARG A 6 -17.79 5.54 -1.49
CA ARG A 6 -17.07 4.30 -1.17
C ARG A 6 -15.79 4.68 -0.40
N PRO A 7 -15.55 4.13 0.80
CA PRO A 7 -14.32 4.39 1.52
C PRO A 7 -13.11 3.98 0.69
N VAL A 8 -12.17 4.91 0.49
CA VAL A 8 -10.90 4.66 -0.17
C VAL A 8 -9.93 4.07 0.86
N VAL A 9 -9.28 2.96 0.48
CA VAL A 9 -8.44 2.17 1.37
C VAL A 9 -7.20 1.68 0.65
N GLU A 10 -6.21 1.28 1.44
CA GLU A 10 -5.05 0.52 1.00
C GLU A 10 -5.25 -0.97 1.31
N ILE A 11 -5.10 -1.80 0.29
CA ILE A 11 -5.23 -3.25 0.35
C ILE A 11 -3.81 -3.84 0.36
N CYS A 12 -3.47 -4.55 1.42
CA CYS A 12 -2.22 -5.28 1.57
C CYS A 12 -2.22 -6.47 0.60
N LYS A 13 -1.22 -6.50 -0.29
CA LYS A 13 -1.05 -7.51 -1.31
C LYS A 13 0.35 -8.09 -1.21
N LYS A 14 0.46 -9.37 -1.56
CA LYS A 14 1.73 -10.04 -1.79
C LYS A 14 1.92 -10.21 -3.29
N GLU A 15 3.08 -9.82 -3.81
CA GLU A 15 3.41 -10.03 -5.22
C GLU A 15 3.68 -11.52 -5.45
N GLU A 16 3.00 -12.10 -6.45
CA GLU A 16 3.01 -13.53 -6.72
C GLU A 16 4.44 -14.05 -6.95
N GLY A 17 4.79 -15.17 -6.31
CA GLY A 17 6.12 -15.76 -6.40
C GLY A 17 7.23 -14.98 -5.65
N SER A 18 6.89 -13.93 -4.89
CA SER A 18 7.88 -13.13 -4.14
C SER A 18 7.53 -13.02 -2.65
N GLN A 19 8.43 -12.42 -1.87
CA GLN A 19 8.14 -11.97 -0.49
C GLN A 19 7.77 -10.47 -0.43
N GLU A 20 7.62 -9.82 -1.59
CA GLU A 20 7.32 -8.40 -1.67
C GLU A 20 5.86 -8.15 -1.27
N ILE A 21 5.68 -7.29 -0.27
CA ILE A 21 4.38 -6.80 0.18
C ILE A 21 4.20 -5.37 -0.34
N TYR A 22 3.03 -5.10 -0.91
CA TYR A 22 2.67 -3.78 -1.38
C TYR A 22 1.24 -3.41 -1.00
N TYR A 23 0.98 -2.11 -0.92
CA TYR A 23 -0.34 -1.57 -0.62
C TYR A 23 -0.95 -1.00 -1.90
N GLN A 24 -2.02 -1.63 -2.37
CA GLN A 24 -2.78 -1.24 -3.55
C GLN A 24 -3.92 -0.29 -3.15
N LEU A 25 -4.03 0.86 -3.80
CA LEU A 25 -5.15 1.77 -3.58
C LEU A 25 -6.43 1.21 -4.19
N GLY A 26 -7.51 1.17 -3.41
CA GLY A 26 -8.81 0.66 -3.82
C GLY A 26 -9.97 1.27 -3.04
N SER A 27 -11.15 0.67 -3.14
CA SER A 27 -12.35 1.09 -2.44
C SER A 27 -13.13 -0.10 -1.90
N ILE A 28 -13.72 0.06 -0.71
CA ILE A 28 -14.63 -0.95 -0.16
C ILE A 28 -15.98 -0.84 -0.87
N LEU A 29 -16.43 -1.94 -1.46
CA LEU A 29 -17.75 -2.08 -2.06
C LEU A 29 -18.78 -2.50 -1.02
N ASP A 30 -18.44 -3.51 -0.22
CA ASP A 30 -19.34 -4.06 0.79
C ASP A 30 -18.58 -4.77 1.91
N ALA A 31 -19.20 -4.81 3.10
CA ALA A 31 -18.74 -5.65 4.20
C ALA A 31 -19.43 -7.02 4.09
N ILE A 32 -18.67 -8.10 4.26
CA ILE A 32 -19.19 -9.46 4.17
C ILE A 32 -19.22 -10.04 5.58
N SER A 33 -20.42 -10.05 6.16
CA SER A 33 -20.69 -10.74 7.42
C SER A 33 -20.78 -12.24 7.17
N ASN A 34 -19.67 -12.96 7.32
CA ASN A 34 -19.71 -14.41 7.45
C ASN A 34 -19.93 -14.75 8.92
N GLY A 35 -20.94 -15.57 9.23
CA GLY A 35 -21.20 -16.09 10.59
C GLY A 35 -20.16 -17.10 11.06
N ASN A 36 -18.87 -16.88 10.75
CA ASN A 36 -17.78 -17.75 11.15
C ASN A 36 -17.53 -17.66 12.66
N SER A 37 -17.16 -18.78 13.27
CA SER A 37 -16.91 -18.88 14.71
C SER A 37 -15.59 -18.25 15.16
N ASN A 38 -14.72 -17.87 14.20
CA ASN A 38 -13.40 -17.30 14.49
C ASN A 38 -13.36 -15.75 14.46
N GLY A 39 -14.48 -15.09 14.17
CA GLY A 39 -14.60 -13.62 14.20
C GLY A 39 -13.90 -12.90 13.04
N GLN A 40 -13.34 -13.63 12.06
CA GLN A 40 -12.66 -13.04 10.91
C GLN A 40 -13.67 -12.33 9.99
N GLN A 41 -13.49 -11.04 9.80
CA GLN A 41 -14.31 -10.24 8.88
C GLN A 41 -13.69 -10.19 7.48
N TYR A 42 -14.55 -10.03 6.47
CA TYR A 42 -14.17 -9.91 5.07
C TYR A 42 -14.84 -8.71 4.43
N CYS A 43 -14.21 -8.15 3.42
CA CYS A 43 -14.74 -7.04 2.62
C CYS A 43 -14.63 -7.37 1.14
N LYS A 44 -15.63 -6.96 0.37
CA LYS A 44 -15.54 -6.89 -1.09
C LYS A 44 -14.88 -5.56 -1.46
N VAL A 45 -13.77 -5.61 -2.18
CA VAL A 45 -13.00 -4.43 -2.58
C VAL A 45 -12.90 -4.33 -4.11
N GLU A 46 -12.70 -3.12 -4.61
CA GLU A 46 -12.44 -2.83 -6.02
C GLU A 46 -11.19 -1.95 -6.16
N TYR A 47 -10.32 -2.28 -7.11
CA TYR A 47 -9.13 -1.50 -7.40
C TYR A 47 -8.73 -1.59 -8.88
N ARG A 48 -7.88 -0.66 -9.30
CA ARG A 48 -7.36 -0.60 -10.68
C ARG A 48 -6.07 -1.40 -10.79
N VAL A 49 -5.94 -2.14 -11.89
CA VAL A 49 -4.70 -2.84 -12.28
C VAL A 49 -4.29 -2.37 -13.67
N ARG A 50 -2.99 -2.09 -13.84
CA ARG A 50 -2.41 -1.81 -15.15
C ARG A 50 -1.98 -3.12 -15.80
N ASN A 51 -2.50 -3.37 -16.99
CA ASN A 51 -2.18 -4.57 -17.77
C ASN A 51 -0.93 -4.36 -18.62
N ALA A 52 -0.39 -5.46 -19.16
CA ALA A 52 0.82 -5.45 -19.99
C ALA A 52 0.66 -4.67 -21.31
N ASP A 53 -0.56 -4.55 -21.82
CA ASP A 53 -0.92 -3.78 -23.01
C ASP A 53 -1.17 -2.28 -22.74
N ASN A 54 -0.76 -1.79 -21.55
CA ASN A 54 -1.00 -0.45 -21.04
C ASN A 54 -2.48 -0.07 -20.83
N THR A 55 -3.41 -1.01 -20.95
CA THR A 55 -4.80 -0.78 -20.55
C THR A 55 -4.93 -0.84 -19.03
N THR A 56 -6.06 -0.36 -18.51
CA THR A 56 -6.41 -0.44 -17.09
C THR A 56 -7.69 -1.24 -16.92
N SER A 57 -7.66 -2.24 -16.05
CA SER A 57 -8.83 -3.02 -15.67
C SER A 57 -9.26 -2.71 -14.24
N MET A 58 -10.55 -2.83 -13.96
CA MET A 58 -11.07 -2.88 -12.60
C MET A 58 -11.10 -4.33 -12.14
N VAL A 59 -10.50 -4.60 -10.98
CA VAL A 59 -10.53 -5.89 -10.31
C VAL A 59 -11.40 -5.77 -9.07
N THR A 60 -12.28 -6.75 -8.88
CA THR A 60 -13.09 -6.90 -7.68
C THR A 60 -12.79 -8.25 -7.04
N GLU A 61 -12.58 -8.26 -5.73
CA GLU A 61 -12.29 -9.48 -4.98
C GLU A 61 -12.77 -9.37 -3.53
N VAL A 62 -12.71 -10.49 -2.82
CA VAL A 62 -12.98 -10.57 -1.38
C VAL A 62 -11.67 -10.73 -0.65
N VAL A 63 -11.38 -9.83 0.29
CA VAL A 63 -10.17 -9.86 1.12
C VAL A 63 -10.53 -9.85 2.60
N ALA A 64 -9.60 -10.32 3.43
CA ALA A 64 -9.76 -10.21 4.88
C ALA A 64 -9.74 -8.73 5.28
N ALA A 65 -10.59 -8.33 6.23
CA ALA A 65 -10.59 -6.96 6.74
C ALA A 65 -9.25 -6.56 7.39
N SER A 66 -8.48 -7.53 7.88
CA SER A 66 -7.12 -7.34 8.39
C SER A 66 -6.08 -6.98 7.32
N ASP A 67 -6.37 -7.27 6.05
CA ASP A 67 -5.52 -6.88 4.92
C ASP A 67 -5.90 -5.49 4.37
N ILE A 68 -6.82 -4.79 5.03
CA ILE A 68 -7.25 -3.46 4.63
C ILE A 68 -6.84 -2.46 5.72
N ARG A 69 -6.33 -1.31 5.28
CA ARG A 69 -6.10 -0.14 6.14
C ARG A 69 -6.60 1.14 5.47
N PRO A 70 -6.89 2.21 6.22
CA PRO A 70 -7.13 3.52 5.63
C PRO A 70 -5.90 3.98 4.80
N GLN A 71 -6.03 5.09 4.08
CA GLN A 71 -4.83 5.73 3.55
C GLN A 71 -4.07 6.40 4.72
N PRO A 72 -2.76 6.18 4.88
CA PRO A 72 -2.00 6.89 5.89
C PRO A 72 -2.03 8.38 5.60
N GLU A 73 -2.15 9.18 6.66
CA GLU A 73 -2.05 10.63 6.53
C GLU A 73 -0.63 10.99 6.07
N PRO A 74 -0.47 11.90 5.08
CA PRO A 74 0.86 12.29 4.63
C PRO A 74 1.62 12.89 5.80
N PRO A 75 2.74 12.30 6.24
CA PRO A 75 3.55 12.92 7.28
C PRO A 75 4.17 14.20 6.72
N ALA A 76 4.29 15.23 7.56
CA ALA A 76 4.88 16.52 7.21
C ALA A 76 6.39 16.49 6.95
N THR A 77 7.00 15.30 6.80
CA THR A 77 8.45 15.14 6.73
C THR A 77 8.97 15.73 5.42
N ALA A 78 9.89 16.70 5.46
CA ALA A 78 10.47 17.29 4.26
C ALA A 78 11.53 16.38 3.59
N GLU A 79 12.23 15.54 4.37
CA GLU A 79 13.37 14.73 3.92
C GLU A 79 13.38 13.35 4.58
N PHE A 80 14.10 12.39 4.00
CA PHE A 80 14.32 11.09 4.62
C PHE A 80 15.78 10.89 5.04
N SER A 81 16.00 10.15 6.12
CA SER A 81 17.33 9.78 6.60
C SER A 81 17.72 8.38 6.13
N VAL A 82 19.03 8.11 6.04
CA VAL A 82 19.53 6.74 5.83
C VAL A 82 19.02 5.83 6.95
N SER A 83 18.74 4.57 6.60
CA SER A 83 18.11 3.54 7.43
C SER A 83 16.63 3.76 7.75
N GLN A 84 16.03 4.89 7.38
CA GLN A 84 14.60 5.13 7.60
C GLN A 84 13.75 4.19 6.76
N LYS A 85 12.76 3.55 7.40
CA LYS A 85 11.78 2.68 6.74
C LYS A 85 10.75 3.55 6.01
N VAL A 86 10.59 3.32 4.73
CA VAL A 86 9.74 4.11 3.83
C VAL A 86 8.81 3.21 3.02
N ASN A 87 7.79 3.83 2.46
CA ASN A 87 6.99 3.26 1.39
C ASN A 87 7.33 3.97 0.08
N VAL A 88 7.61 3.20 -0.97
CA VAL A 88 7.92 3.70 -2.32
C VAL A 88 6.78 3.38 -3.26
N TYR A 89 6.26 4.38 -3.97
CA TYR A 89 5.25 4.18 -5.00
C TYR A 89 5.89 3.67 -6.29
N LYS A 90 5.58 2.43 -6.65
CA LYS A 90 6.08 1.74 -7.85
C LYS A 90 4.95 0.87 -8.42
N ASN A 91 4.87 0.72 -9.75
CA ASN A 91 3.93 -0.22 -10.39
C ASN A 91 2.47 -0.18 -9.84
N GLY A 92 1.95 1.01 -9.50
CA GLY A 92 0.58 1.17 -9.01
C GLY A 92 0.34 0.93 -7.52
N GLY A 93 1.39 0.66 -6.72
CA GLY A 93 1.25 0.40 -5.29
C GLY A 93 2.46 0.85 -4.46
N TRP A 94 2.25 0.97 -3.15
CA TRP A 94 3.29 1.35 -2.18
C TRP A 94 4.03 0.12 -1.67
N ARG A 95 5.33 0.01 -1.94
CA ARG A 95 6.22 -1.10 -1.49
C ARG A 95 7.07 -0.67 -0.30
N VAL A 96 7.38 -1.60 0.59
CA VAL A 96 8.17 -1.32 1.81
C VAL A 96 9.66 -1.43 1.54
N GLY A 97 10.44 -0.43 1.95
CA GLY A 97 11.89 -0.44 1.82
C GLY A 97 12.58 0.42 2.87
N ASN A 98 13.91 0.40 2.88
CA ASN A 98 14.74 1.25 3.71
C ASN A 98 15.60 2.15 2.83
N VAL A 99 15.69 3.43 3.20
CA VAL A 99 16.64 4.35 2.53
C VAL A 99 18.06 3.89 2.83
N THR A 100 18.86 3.63 1.81
CA THR A 100 20.27 3.24 1.95
C THR A 100 21.23 4.38 1.62
N ALA A 101 20.80 5.34 0.81
CA ALA A 101 21.56 6.57 0.55
C ALA A 101 20.64 7.76 0.25
N LYS A 102 21.10 8.96 0.62
CA LYS A 102 20.56 10.24 0.17
C LYS A 102 21.56 10.82 -0.84
N VAL A 103 21.20 10.84 -2.12
CA VAL A 103 22.09 11.32 -3.19
C VAL A 103 22.07 12.84 -3.24
N ASP A 104 20.89 13.43 -3.14
CA ASP A 104 20.66 14.87 -3.00
C ASP A 104 19.31 15.11 -2.28
N GLN A 105 18.76 16.32 -2.36
CA GLN A 105 17.48 16.67 -1.71
C GLN A 105 16.28 15.92 -2.31
N LEU A 106 16.34 15.57 -3.59
CA LEU A 106 15.27 14.95 -4.35
C LEU A 106 15.51 13.45 -4.59
N ASN A 107 16.75 12.97 -4.61
CA ASN A 107 17.07 11.60 -5.00
C ASN A 107 17.51 10.73 -3.81
N TYR A 108 16.85 9.59 -3.64
CA TYR A 108 17.09 8.61 -2.58
C TYR A 108 17.30 7.23 -3.19
N ILE A 109 18.25 6.46 -2.65
CA ILE A 109 18.38 5.03 -2.96
C ILE A 109 17.62 4.26 -1.87
N VAL A 110 16.73 3.36 -2.28
CA VAL A 110 15.92 2.55 -1.37
C VAL A 110 16.16 1.07 -1.66
N ARG A 111 16.44 0.31 -0.61
CA ARG A 111 16.45 -1.15 -0.64
C ARG A 111 15.08 -1.70 -0.29
N PHE A 112 14.47 -2.48 -1.18
CA PHE A 112 13.21 -3.15 -0.92
C PHE A 112 13.37 -4.29 0.08
N LEU A 113 12.45 -4.40 1.04
CA LEU A 113 12.55 -5.44 2.08
C LEU A 113 12.20 -6.85 1.58
N GLY A 114 11.35 -6.97 0.57
CA GLY A 114 10.93 -8.27 0.03
C GLY A 114 11.96 -8.89 -0.91
N SER A 115 12.56 -8.08 -1.78
CA SER A 115 13.52 -8.53 -2.81
C SER A 115 14.98 -8.27 -2.47
N GLY A 116 15.29 -7.32 -1.58
CA GLY A 116 16.67 -6.89 -1.30
C GLY A 116 17.29 -6.01 -2.40
N ASN A 117 16.58 -5.76 -3.49
CA ASN A 117 17.03 -4.92 -4.59
C ASN A 117 17.08 -3.44 -4.18
N GLU A 118 18.04 -2.70 -4.74
CA GLU A 118 18.17 -1.25 -4.57
C GLU A 118 17.87 -0.51 -5.86
N GLU A 119 17.06 0.54 -5.74
CA GLU A 119 16.69 1.42 -6.84
C GLU A 119 16.65 2.88 -6.38
N MET A 120 16.89 3.81 -7.30
CA MET A 120 16.82 5.24 -7.04
C MET A 120 15.39 5.76 -7.27
N PHE A 121 14.90 6.58 -6.35
CA PHE A 121 13.58 7.19 -6.42
C PHE A 121 13.64 8.68 -6.07
N LEU A 122 12.76 9.44 -6.72
CA LEU A 122 12.49 10.83 -6.39
C LEU A 122 11.74 10.90 -5.06
N ARG A 123 12.01 11.94 -4.26
CA ARG A 123 11.40 12.23 -2.96
C ARG A 123 9.90 11.99 -3.03
N HIS A 124 9.19 12.59 -4.00
CA HIS A 124 7.74 12.56 -4.08
C HIS A 124 7.16 11.15 -4.30
N SER A 125 7.99 10.17 -4.65
CA SER A 125 7.62 8.76 -4.74
C SER A 125 7.79 8.02 -3.42
N LEU A 126 8.30 8.67 -2.37
CA LEU A 126 8.48 8.12 -1.03
C LEU A 126 7.49 8.75 -0.04
N ARG A 127 7.08 7.96 0.94
CA ARG A 127 6.45 8.41 2.18
C ARG A 127 7.02 7.64 3.37
N LEU A 128 6.84 8.15 4.59
CA LEU A 128 7.20 7.39 5.78
C LEU A 128 6.38 6.10 5.82
N HIS A 129 7.01 5.00 6.19
CA HIS A 129 6.27 3.79 6.48
C HIS A 129 5.55 3.92 7.82
N GLN A 130 4.26 3.60 7.83
CA GLN A 130 3.44 3.51 9.03
C GLN A 130 2.71 2.17 9.04
N ASP A 131 2.55 1.61 10.23
CA ASP A 131 1.80 0.38 10.47
C ASP A 131 0.40 0.72 10.96
N TRP A 132 -0.61 0.01 10.47
CA TRP A 132 -1.99 0.16 10.94
C TRP A 132 -2.29 -0.92 11.96
N VAL A 133 -2.33 -0.54 13.24
CA VAL A 133 -2.46 -1.47 14.36
C VAL A 133 -3.63 -1.04 15.23
N ASN A 134 -4.61 -1.92 15.41
CA ASN A 134 -5.77 -1.71 16.29
C ASN A 134 -6.47 -0.36 16.08
N GLY A 135 -6.64 0.06 14.82
CA GLY A 135 -7.33 1.31 14.50
C GLY A 135 -6.48 2.58 14.59
N ASN A 136 -5.15 2.45 14.74
CA ASN A 136 -4.23 3.59 14.83
C ASN A 136 -3.05 3.43 13.88
N TRP A 137 -2.55 4.56 13.38
CA TRP A 137 -1.27 4.63 12.67
C TRP A 137 -0.12 4.74 13.66
N ILE A 138 0.87 3.86 13.52
CA ILE A 138 2.11 3.83 14.31
C ILE A 138 3.31 4.04 13.40
#